data_AF-D7MRB1-F1
#
_entry.id   AF-D7MRB1-F1
#
_cell.length_a   1.000
_cell.length_b   1.000
_cell.length_c   1.000
_cell.angle_alpha   90.00
_cell.angle_beta   90.00
_cell.angle_gamma   90.00
#
_symmetry.space_group_name_H-M   'P 1'
#
loop_
_entity.id
_entity.type
_entity.pdbx_description
1 polymer ?
#
loop_
_entity_poly.entity_id
_entity_poly.type
_entity_poly.pdbx_seq_one_letter_code
_entity_poly.pdbx_strand_id
1 'polypeptide(L)'
;MGYACLHKILRGCPYLQNLKMCVNEEEHEGEDTTIALPCLRHLSLWDMMRYKSKSGVFVIEAPRLKYLKIIDDVVYDSRRIENMPNLTEAYVDITQGVTHKFLRALVSARRLYLCVPLLSEVPSMIIYFYRLVHLNLNICAQGWWELLTQMLQNSPKLVSLKLTDEQQYPTDETPDCWKRMPFWYFSSQANQKQTYPKDQKT
;
A
#
# COMPACT_ATOMS: atom_id res chain seq x y z
N MET A 1 -11.56 -20.11 4.31
CA MET A 1 -12.91 -19.87 3.75
C MET A 1 -12.68 -19.09 2.47
N GLY A 2 -13.01 -19.61 1.29
CA GLY A 2 -12.70 -18.85 0.08
C GLY A 2 -13.90 -18.22 -0.59
N TYR A 3 -13.68 -17.78 -1.83
CA TYR A 3 -14.44 -16.68 -2.43
C TYR A 3 -15.88 -17.06 -2.80
N ALA A 4 -16.14 -18.34 -3.08
CA ALA A 4 -17.48 -18.83 -3.36
C ALA A 4 -18.45 -18.63 -2.17
N CYS A 5 -17.94 -18.69 -0.94
CA CYS A 5 -18.73 -18.46 0.26
C CYS A 5 -19.06 -16.97 0.47
N LEU A 6 -18.26 -16.05 -0.09
CA LEU A 6 -18.47 -14.62 0.04
C LEU A 6 -19.80 -14.20 -0.59
N HIS A 7 -20.06 -14.58 -1.84
CA HIS A 7 -21.32 -14.24 -2.51
C HIS A 7 -22.56 -14.71 -1.74
N LYS A 8 -22.50 -15.88 -1.09
CA LYS A 8 -23.58 -16.39 -0.25
C LYS A 8 -23.80 -15.52 0.99
N ILE A 9 -22.73 -15.11 1.66
CA ILE A 9 -22.80 -14.19 2.81
C ILE A 9 -23.38 -12.85 2.40
N LEU A 10 -22.97 -12.30 1.25
CA LEU A 10 -23.45 -10.99 0.80
C LEU A 10 -24.94 -10.99 0.47
N ARG A 11 -25.45 -12.09 -0.10
CA ARG A 11 -26.89 -12.27 -0.31
C ARG A 11 -27.66 -12.39 1.01
N GLY A 12 -27.11 -13.10 2.00
CA GLY A 12 -27.77 -13.28 3.30
C GLY A 12 -27.69 -12.08 4.24
N CYS A 13 -26.66 -11.24 4.09
CA CYS A 13 -26.31 -10.17 5.03
C CYS A 13 -26.10 -8.82 4.33
N PRO A 14 -27.13 -8.19 3.75
CA PRO A 14 -27.00 -6.95 2.97
C PRO A 14 -26.52 -5.72 3.79
N TYR A 15 -26.67 -5.76 5.12
CA TYR A 15 -26.26 -4.69 6.04
C TYR A 15 -24.95 -4.97 6.77
N LEU A 16 -24.14 -5.92 6.27
CA LEU A 16 -22.88 -6.28 6.89
C LEU A 16 -21.95 -5.06 7.01
N GLN A 17 -21.53 -4.74 8.23
CA GLN A 17 -20.64 -3.62 8.52
C GLN A 17 -19.20 -4.05 8.77
N ASN A 18 -18.97 -5.30 9.19
CA ASN A 18 -17.67 -5.83 9.54
C ASN A 18 -17.47 -7.18 8.87
N LEU A 19 -16.38 -7.32 8.12
CA LEU A 19 -16.03 -8.56 7.45
C LEU A 19 -14.56 -8.86 7.69
N LYS A 20 -14.31 -10.04 8.24
CA LYS A 20 -12.98 -10.62 8.40
C LYS A 20 -12.97 -11.94 7.63
N MET A 21 -12.03 -12.09 6.70
CA MET A 21 -11.93 -13.26 5.85
C MET A 21 -10.48 -13.72 5.77
N CYS A 22 -10.29 -15.02 5.98
CA CYS A 22 -9.04 -15.71 5.68
C CYS A 22 -9.30 -16.65 4.50
N VAL A 23 -8.70 -16.33 3.37
CA VAL A 23 -8.79 -17.09 2.14
C VAL A 23 -7.75 -18.18 2.19
N ASN A 24 -8.24 -19.43 2.18
CA ASN A 24 -7.44 -20.64 2.22
C ASN A 24 -7.99 -21.59 1.13
N GLU A 25 -8.15 -21.10 -0.10
CA GLU A 25 -8.61 -21.95 -1.21
C GLU A 25 -7.39 -22.52 -1.93
N GLU A 26 -7.32 -23.86 -1.96
CA GLU A 26 -6.35 -24.61 -2.72
C GLU A 26 -6.91 -24.74 -4.15
N GLU A 27 -6.37 -23.92 -5.06
CA GLU A 27 -6.55 -24.05 -6.51
C GLU A 27 -7.96 -23.72 -7.05
N HIS A 28 -8.11 -22.49 -7.56
CA HIS A 28 -9.13 -22.16 -8.56
C HIS A 28 -8.49 -21.39 -9.71
N GLU A 29 -8.85 -21.73 -10.95
CA GLU A 29 -8.78 -20.77 -12.06
C GLU A 29 -9.70 -19.61 -11.67
N GLY A 30 -9.12 -18.52 -11.19
CA GLY A 30 -9.92 -17.45 -10.63
C GLY A 30 -10.60 -16.68 -11.75
N GLU A 31 -11.94 -16.64 -11.72
CA GLU A 31 -12.70 -15.66 -12.49
C GLU A 31 -12.57 -14.28 -11.84
N ASP A 32 -12.57 -13.24 -12.66
CA ASP A 32 -12.63 -11.87 -12.18
C ASP A 32 -13.90 -11.69 -11.34
N THR A 33 -13.71 -11.33 -10.07
CA THR A 33 -14.79 -11.26 -9.11
C THR A 33 -14.87 -9.84 -8.55
N THR A 34 -16.03 -9.20 -8.75
CA THR A 34 -16.33 -7.91 -8.13
C THR A 34 -17.24 -8.12 -6.92
N ILE A 35 -16.83 -7.54 -5.81
CA ILE A 35 -17.56 -7.61 -4.55
C ILE A 35 -17.97 -6.22 -4.10
N ALA A 36 -19.26 -5.96 -4.27
CA ALA A 36 -19.93 -4.76 -3.80
C ALA A 36 -20.38 -4.95 -2.34
N LEU A 37 -19.84 -4.12 -1.45
CA LEU A 37 -20.06 -4.13 -0.01
C LEU A 37 -20.54 -2.75 0.45
N PRO A 38 -21.75 -2.31 0.08
CA PRO A 38 -22.19 -0.92 0.20
C PRO A 38 -22.30 -0.45 1.65
N CYS A 39 -22.56 -1.35 2.60
CA CYS A 39 -22.72 -1.03 4.02
C CYS A 39 -21.44 -1.22 4.84
N LEU A 40 -20.40 -1.79 4.25
CA LEU A 40 -19.23 -2.23 4.99
C LEU A 40 -18.41 -1.04 5.50
N ARG A 41 -17.97 -1.15 6.75
CA ARG A 41 -17.16 -0.15 7.46
C ARG A 41 -15.78 -0.69 7.83
N HIS A 42 -15.65 -1.98 8.11
CA HIS A 42 -14.40 -2.63 8.44
C HIS A 42 -14.20 -3.88 7.59
N LEU A 43 -13.10 -3.93 6.87
CA LEU A 43 -12.69 -5.07 6.07
C LEU A 43 -11.32 -5.55 6.54
N SER A 44 -11.17 -6.85 6.72
CA SER A 44 -9.88 -7.48 6.94
C SER A 44 -9.77 -8.75 6.12
N LEU A 45 -8.81 -8.76 5.19
CA LEU A 45 -8.54 -9.86 4.28
C LEU A 45 -7.14 -10.39 4.58
N TRP A 46 -7.05 -11.71 4.71
CA TRP A 46 -5.80 -12.45 4.78
C TRP A 46 -5.80 -13.49 3.68
N ASP A 47 -4.86 -13.39 2.76
CA ASP A 47 -4.64 -14.37 1.70
C ASP A 47 -3.14 -14.72 1.68
N MET A 48 -2.81 -15.80 2.39
CA MET A 48 -1.41 -16.17 2.67
C MET A 48 -0.94 -17.35 1.79
N MET A 49 -1.64 -17.66 0.70
CA MET A 49 -1.29 -18.80 -0.14
C MET A 49 -0.14 -18.44 -1.09
N ARG A 50 1.07 -18.67 -0.57
CA ARG A 50 2.33 -18.61 -1.29
C ARG A 50 2.35 -19.63 -2.41
N TYR A 51 2.45 -19.15 -3.64
CA TYR A 51 2.64 -19.96 -4.85
C TYR A 51 1.42 -20.83 -5.21
N LYS A 52 0.44 -20.30 -5.94
CA LYS A 52 -0.22 -21.02 -7.05
C LYS A 52 -1.29 -20.21 -7.77
N SER A 53 -1.27 -20.39 -9.09
CA SER A 53 -2.28 -20.07 -10.11
C SER A 53 -2.65 -18.60 -10.33
N LYS A 54 -3.00 -18.30 -11.59
CA LYS A 54 -3.60 -17.03 -12.01
C LYS A 54 -4.87 -16.79 -11.18
N SER A 55 -4.74 -16.07 -10.08
CA SER A 55 -5.88 -15.58 -9.33
C SER A 55 -6.58 -14.54 -10.19
N GLY A 56 -7.88 -14.71 -10.41
CA GLY A 56 -8.73 -13.72 -11.07
C GLY A 56 -8.63 -12.37 -10.37
N VAL A 57 -8.95 -11.31 -11.11
CA VAL A 57 -8.91 -9.95 -10.57
C VAL A 57 -10.04 -9.79 -9.56
N PHE A 58 -9.67 -9.44 -8.34
CA PHE A 58 -10.58 -9.23 -7.24
C PHE A 58 -10.80 -7.75 -7.02
N VAL A 59 -12.00 -7.27 -7.33
CA VAL A 59 -12.38 -5.87 -7.20
C VAL A 59 -13.20 -5.67 -5.93
N ILE A 60 -12.71 -4.84 -5.01
CA ILE A 60 -13.40 -4.51 -3.76
C ILE A 60 -14.05 -3.13 -3.91
N GLU A 61 -15.38 -3.10 -3.83
CA GLU A 61 -16.18 -1.88 -3.87
C GLU A 61 -16.88 -1.66 -2.52
N ALA A 62 -16.29 -0.79 -1.68
CA ALA A 62 -16.80 -0.52 -0.34
C ALA A 62 -16.80 1.00 -0.05
N PRO A 63 -17.79 1.77 -0.54
CA PRO A 63 -17.77 3.23 -0.47
C PRO A 63 -17.86 3.80 0.96
N ARG A 64 -18.38 3.02 1.91
CA ARG A 64 -18.53 3.41 3.33
C ARG A 64 -17.40 2.89 4.22
N LEU A 65 -16.37 2.27 3.63
CA LEU A 65 -15.27 1.67 4.37
C LEU A 65 -14.50 2.74 5.14
N LYS A 66 -14.24 2.47 6.41
CA LYS A 66 -13.46 3.31 7.33
C LYS A 66 -12.13 2.66 7.70
N TYR A 67 -12.10 1.33 7.75
CA TYR A 67 -10.91 0.54 8.07
C TYR A 67 -10.71 -0.55 7.03
N LEU A 68 -9.49 -0.63 6.50
CA LEU A 68 -9.05 -1.66 5.59
C LEU A 68 -7.82 -2.37 6.17
N LYS A 69 -7.83 -3.70 6.15
CA LYS A 69 -6.63 -4.51 6.37
C LYS A 69 -6.53 -5.54 5.25
N ILE A 70 -5.41 -5.57 4.56
CA ILE A 70 -5.08 -6.57 3.54
C ILE A 70 -3.68 -7.09 3.87
N ILE A 71 -3.58 -8.40 4.02
CA ILE A 71 -2.31 -9.12 4.05
C ILE A 71 -2.39 -10.15 2.93
N ASP A 72 -1.50 -10.03 1.95
CA ASP A 72 -1.61 -10.77 0.71
C ASP A 72 -0.25 -11.17 0.12
N ASP A 73 -0.17 -12.41 -0.37
CA ASP A 73 0.99 -12.97 -1.09
C ASP A 73 0.66 -13.40 -2.54
N VAL A 74 -0.53 -13.01 -3.04
CA VAL A 74 -1.01 -13.30 -4.40
C VAL A 74 -0.24 -12.57 -5.49
N VAL A 75 -0.33 -13.09 -6.71
CA VAL A 75 0.28 -12.54 -7.93
C VAL A 75 -0.17 -11.09 -8.20
N TYR A 76 0.74 -10.32 -8.79
CA TYR A 76 0.60 -8.92 -9.21
C TYR A 76 -0.79 -8.50 -9.74
N ASP A 77 -1.25 -7.31 -9.32
CA ASP A 77 -2.49 -6.62 -9.74
C ASP A 77 -3.80 -7.44 -9.64
N SER A 78 -3.77 -8.58 -8.95
CA SER A 78 -4.97 -9.38 -8.66
C SER A 78 -5.89 -8.73 -7.63
N ARG A 79 -5.42 -7.73 -6.89
CA ARG A 79 -6.25 -6.93 -5.97
C ARG A 79 -6.45 -5.54 -6.51
N ARG A 80 -7.70 -5.23 -6.86
CA ARG A 80 -8.12 -3.89 -7.23
C ARG A 80 -9.09 -3.37 -6.19
N ILE A 81 -8.84 -2.15 -5.74
CA ILE A 81 -9.73 -1.42 -4.85
C ILE A 81 -10.25 -0.21 -5.60
N GLU A 82 -11.56 -0.03 -5.59
CA GLU A 82 -12.17 1.20 -6.10
C GLU A 82 -12.07 2.31 -5.05
N ASN A 83 -12.32 3.56 -5.47
CA ASN A 83 -12.13 4.73 -4.61
C ASN A 83 -12.88 4.60 -3.27
N MET A 84 -12.16 4.77 -2.15
CA MET A 84 -12.71 4.64 -0.79
C MET A 84 -12.77 6.01 -0.10
N PRO A 85 -13.76 6.87 -0.39
CA PRO A 85 -13.74 8.27 0.03
C PRO A 85 -13.80 8.48 1.56
N ASN A 86 -14.26 7.48 2.31
CA ASN A 86 -14.46 7.53 3.76
C ASN A 86 -13.38 6.78 4.56
N LEU A 87 -12.34 6.28 3.90
CA LEU A 87 -11.29 5.51 4.56
C LEU A 87 -10.56 6.38 5.58
N THR A 88 -10.43 5.88 6.80
CA THR A 88 -9.72 6.57 7.88
C THR A 88 -8.37 5.91 8.16
N GLU A 89 -8.31 4.60 8.02
CA GLU A 89 -7.15 3.79 8.36
C GLU A 89 -7.02 2.62 7.41
N ALA A 90 -5.81 2.35 6.95
CA ALA A 90 -5.50 1.18 6.13
C ALA A 90 -4.20 0.52 6.59
N TYR A 91 -4.21 -0.81 6.61
CA TYR A 91 -3.05 -1.67 6.76
C TYR A 91 -2.93 -2.51 5.50
N VAL A 92 -1.89 -2.30 4.71
CA VAL A 92 -1.67 -3.03 3.46
C VAL A 92 -0.29 -3.65 3.48
N ASP A 93 -0.26 -4.97 3.44
CA ASP A 93 0.95 -5.78 3.30
C ASP A 93 0.75 -6.71 2.10
N ILE A 94 1.34 -6.34 0.96
CA ILE A 94 1.20 -7.07 -0.32
C ILE A 94 2.59 -7.25 -0.90
N THR A 95 3.05 -8.50 -0.96
CA THR A 95 4.46 -8.83 -1.28
C THR A 95 4.78 -8.81 -2.77
N GLN A 96 3.81 -9.07 -3.65
CA GLN A 96 4.00 -9.10 -5.12
C GLN A 96 3.75 -7.75 -5.80
N GLY A 97 3.40 -6.74 -5.01
CA GLY A 97 3.29 -5.35 -5.45
C GLY A 97 1.92 -4.88 -5.91
N VAL A 98 1.80 -3.55 -6.02
CA VAL A 98 0.54 -2.85 -6.27
C VAL A 98 0.69 -1.79 -7.36
N THR A 99 -0.43 -1.42 -7.99
CA THR A 99 -0.50 -0.36 -9.00
C THR A 99 -0.72 1.03 -8.39
N HIS A 100 -0.43 2.10 -9.15
CA HIS A 100 -0.78 3.47 -8.75
C HIS A 100 -2.30 3.66 -8.54
N LYS A 101 -3.14 2.93 -9.28
CA LYS A 101 -4.61 2.96 -9.08
C LYS A 101 -4.98 2.45 -7.69
N PHE A 102 -4.33 1.38 -7.23
CA PHE A 102 -4.52 0.86 -5.88
C PHE A 102 -4.17 1.91 -4.82
N LEU A 103 -2.99 2.53 -4.91
CA LEU A 103 -2.59 3.59 -3.97
C LEU A 103 -3.53 4.80 -4.00
N ARG A 104 -4.06 5.17 -5.18
CA ARG A 104 -5.01 6.27 -5.32
C ARG A 104 -6.31 6.03 -4.55
N ALA A 105 -6.76 4.78 -4.41
CA ALA A 105 -7.96 4.49 -3.62
C ALA A 105 -7.76 4.73 -2.11
N LEU A 106 -6.51 4.83 -1.64
CA LEU A 106 -6.15 5.02 -0.23
C LEU A 106 -5.99 6.51 0.16
N VAL A 107 -6.10 7.46 -0.78
CA VAL A 107 -5.76 8.89 -0.54
C VAL A 107 -6.58 9.59 0.54
N SER A 108 -7.76 9.06 0.85
CA SER A 108 -8.65 9.57 1.90
C SER A 108 -8.17 9.23 3.32
N ALA A 109 -7.30 8.21 3.46
CA ALA A 109 -6.84 7.70 4.72
C ALA A 109 -6.05 8.74 5.52
N ARG A 110 -6.23 8.71 6.84
CA ARG A 110 -5.46 9.51 7.80
C ARG A 110 -4.30 8.72 8.40
N ARG A 111 -4.42 7.40 8.44
CA ARG A 111 -3.42 6.48 8.97
C ARG A 111 -3.16 5.38 7.95
N LEU A 112 -1.91 5.22 7.53
CA LEU A 112 -1.51 4.19 6.60
C LEU A 112 -0.37 3.36 7.18
N TYR A 113 -0.51 2.04 7.10
CA TYR A 113 0.61 1.11 7.09
C TYR A 113 0.76 0.53 5.69
N LEU A 114 1.96 0.61 5.13
CA LEU A 114 2.27 0.11 3.79
C LEU A 114 3.52 -0.78 3.83
N CYS A 115 3.38 -2.01 3.37
CA CYS A 115 4.45 -2.93 3.00
C CYS A 115 4.12 -3.43 1.59
N VAL A 116 4.48 -2.63 0.58
CA VAL A 116 4.09 -2.90 -0.81
C VAL A 116 5.22 -2.52 -1.77
N PRO A 117 5.63 -3.41 -2.69
CA PRO A 117 6.40 -3.00 -3.85
C PRO A 117 5.55 -2.14 -4.79
N LEU A 118 6.06 -0.99 -5.21
CA LEU A 118 5.39 -0.15 -6.20
C LEU A 118 5.88 -0.53 -7.60
N LEU A 119 4.97 -0.95 -8.48
CA LEU A 119 5.34 -1.22 -9.86
C LEU A 119 5.37 0.07 -10.68
N SER A 120 6.48 0.24 -11.40
CA SER A 120 6.73 1.35 -12.31
C SER A 120 5.96 1.15 -13.61
N GLU A 121 4.63 1.11 -13.55
CA GLU A 121 3.81 1.33 -14.73
C GLU A 121 3.62 2.84 -14.90
N VAL A 122 4.54 3.42 -15.68
CA VAL A 122 4.56 4.81 -16.16
C VAL A 122 4.96 5.86 -15.09
N PRO A 123 6.07 6.59 -15.29
CA PRO A 123 6.52 7.63 -14.36
C PRO A 123 5.69 8.90 -14.59
N SER A 124 4.54 9.06 -13.92
CA SER A 124 3.86 10.38 -13.94
C SER A 124 2.68 10.57 -12.99
N MET A 125 2.07 9.53 -12.43
CA MET A 125 0.94 9.78 -11.52
C MET A 125 1.41 10.13 -10.11
N ILE A 126 1.54 11.44 -9.89
CA ILE A 126 1.67 12.02 -8.55
C ILE A 126 0.39 11.71 -7.77
N ILE A 127 0.53 11.08 -6.60
CA ILE A 127 -0.58 10.77 -5.69
C ILE A 127 -0.52 11.73 -4.51
N TYR A 128 -1.61 12.47 -4.31
CA TYR A 128 -1.72 13.43 -3.22
C TYR A 128 -2.51 12.87 -2.03
N PHE A 129 -1.82 12.77 -0.89
CA PHE A 129 -2.37 12.25 0.36
C PHE A 129 -2.70 13.42 1.32
N TYR A 130 -3.59 14.33 0.90
CA TYR A 130 -3.93 15.57 1.63
C TYR A 130 -4.47 15.36 3.05
N ARG A 131 -4.94 14.15 3.37
CA ARG A 131 -5.54 13.79 4.66
C ARG A 131 -4.62 12.94 5.54
N LEU A 132 -3.50 12.47 5.02
CA LEU A 132 -2.61 11.57 5.74
C LEU A 132 -1.92 12.31 6.89
N VAL A 133 -2.02 11.73 8.09
CA VAL A 133 -1.46 12.26 9.34
C VAL A 133 -0.39 11.33 9.89
N HIS A 134 -0.58 10.02 9.79
CA HIS A 134 0.39 9.02 10.24
C HIS A 134 0.70 8.04 9.13
N LEU A 135 1.99 7.90 8.83
CA LEU A 135 2.52 6.92 7.88
C LEU A 135 3.43 5.95 8.63
N ASN A 136 3.16 4.66 8.51
CA ASN A 136 4.09 3.61 8.85
C ASN A 136 4.46 2.87 7.55
N LEU A 137 5.73 2.86 7.18
CA LEU A 137 6.20 2.29 5.92
C LEU A 137 7.22 1.20 6.22
N ASN A 138 6.99 0.01 5.68
CA ASN A 138 7.96 -1.07 5.73
C ASN A 138 9.03 -0.89 4.66
N ILE A 139 10.29 -0.94 5.05
CA ILE A 139 11.45 -0.69 4.19
C ILE A 139 11.99 -1.96 3.51
N CYS A 140 11.37 -3.12 3.75
CA CYS A 140 11.76 -4.37 3.09
C CYS A 140 11.33 -4.43 1.61
N ALA A 141 10.27 -3.70 1.25
CA ALA A 141 9.67 -3.72 -0.08
C ALA A 141 10.52 -2.99 -1.14
N GLN A 142 10.56 -3.49 -2.37
CA GLN A 142 11.25 -2.79 -3.47
C GLN A 142 10.55 -1.47 -3.81
N GLY A 143 11.31 -0.40 -4.09
CA GLY A 143 10.73 0.91 -4.44
C GLY A 143 10.17 1.70 -3.25
N TRP A 144 10.43 1.24 -2.02
CA TRP A 144 9.95 1.90 -0.80
C TRP A 144 10.43 3.36 -0.69
N TRP A 145 11.64 3.65 -1.18
CA TRP A 145 12.24 4.98 -1.09
C TRP A 145 11.56 5.99 -2.00
N GLU A 146 11.27 5.59 -3.24
CA GLU A 146 10.53 6.38 -4.22
C GLU A 146 9.11 6.66 -3.71
N LEU A 147 8.44 5.63 -3.18
CA LEU A 147 7.12 5.77 -2.55
C LEU A 147 7.18 6.73 -1.36
N LEU A 148 8.17 6.57 -0.48
CA LEU A 148 8.36 7.46 0.68
C LEU A 148 8.55 8.91 0.23
N THR A 149 9.45 9.15 -0.72
CA THR A 149 9.74 10.50 -1.22
C THR A 149 8.50 11.15 -1.79
N GLN A 150 7.73 10.41 -2.59
CA GLN A 150 6.46 10.87 -3.14
C GLN A 150 5.45 11.18 -2.02
N MET A 151 5.29 10.31 -1.03
CA MET A 151 4.33 10.52 0.05
C MET A 151 4.73 11.71 0.94
N LEU A 152 6.03 11.90 1.22
CA LEU A 152 6.52 13.04 2.00
C LEU A 152 6.25 14.37 1.28
N GLN A 153 6.50 14.44 -0.03
CA GLN A 153 6.25 15.65 -0.82
C GLN A 153 4.76 15.98 -0.95
N ASN A 154 3.91 14.96 -0.95
CA ASN A 154 2.49 15.09 -1.30
C ASN A 154 1.51 14.85 -0.12
N SER A 155 2.01 14.89 1.13
CA SER A 155 1.21 14.75 2.36
C SER A 155 1.39 15.96 3.30
N PRO A 156 0.75 17.10 3.01
CA PRO A 156 0.96 18.35 3.77
C PRO A 156 0.50 18.28 5.24
N LYS A 157 -0.27 17.25 5.63
CA LYS A 157 -0.76 17.06 7.00
C LYS A 157 -0.04 15.96 7.76
N LEU A 158 1.03 15.39 7.18
CA LEU A 158 1.76 14.31 7.81
C LEU A 158 2.45 14.81 9.08
N VAL A 159 2.13 14.21 10.22
CA VAL A 159 2.68 14.55 11.54
C VAL A 159 3.62 13.46 12.04
N SER A 160 3.37 12.21 11.66
CA SER A 160 4.15 11.07 12.15
C SER A 160 4.57 10.17 10.99
N LEU A 161 5.86 9.89 10.93
CA LEU A 161 6.47 8.89 10.06
C LEU A 161 7.12 7.83 10.94
N LYS A 162 6.80 6.56 10.67
CA LYS A 162 7.49 5.40 11.22
C LYS A 162 8.02 4.57 10.04
N LEU A 163 9.28 4.18 10.15
CA LEU A 163 9.90 3.22 9.21
C LEU A 163 10.14 1.93 9.99
N THR A 164 9.69 0.80 9.44
CA THR A 164 9.86 -0.52 10.06
C THR A 164 10.56 -1.46 9.11
N ASP A 165 11.40 -2.35 9.64
CA ASP A 165 11.94 -3.48 8.90
C ASP A 165 11.44 -4.75 9.58
N GLU A 166 10.41 -5.37 9.02
CA GLU A 166 9.81 -6.58 9.60
C GLU A 166 10.49 -7.88 9.11
N GLN A 167 11.49 -7.78 8.22
CA GLN A 167 12.19 -8.96 7.67
C GLN A 167 13.60 -9.19 8.21
N GLN A 168 14.14 -8.27 9.03
CA GLN A 168 15.45 -8.45 9.66
C GLN A 168 15.35 -9.07 11.04
N TYR A 169 16.01 -10.23 11.19
CA TYR A 169 16.54 -10.63 12.49
C TYR A 169 17.56 -9.56 12.93
N PRO A 170 17.60 -9.17 14.21
CA PRO A 170 18.53 -8.15 14.68
C PRO A 170 19.97 -8.62 14.44
N THR A 171 20.65 -8.00 13.48
CA THR A 171 22.08 -8.14 13.24
C THR A 171 22.73 -6.78 13.47
N ASP A 172 24.00 -6.77 13.90
CA ASP A 172 24.80 -5.54 14.09
C ASP A 172 25.22 -4.87 12.76
N GLU A 173 24.72 -5.37 11.63
CA GLU A 173 25.05 -4.88 10.30
C GLU A 173 24.06 -3.82 9.84
N THR A 174 24.51 -2.93 8.94
CA THR A 174 23.61 -1.97 8.29
C THR A 174 22.50 -2.73 7.56
N PRO A 175 21.21 -2.45 7.87
CA PRO A 175 20.09 -3.10 7.23
C PRO A 175 20.19 -3.03 5.70
N ASP A 176 20.06 -4.16 5.01
CA ASP A 176 20.24 -4.25 3.55
C ASP A 176 19.28 -3.31 2.79
N CYS A 177 18.13 -2.99 3.37
CA CYS A 177 17.18 -2.02 2.85
C CYS A 177 17.73 -0.59 2.73
N TRP A 178 18.72 -0.19 3.54
CA TRP A 178 19.39 1.11 3.44
C TRP A 178 20.45 1.13 2.33
N LYS A 179 21.03 -0.03 1.98
CA LYS A 179 21.92 -0.17 0.83
C LYS A 179 21.18 -0.04 -0.51
N ARG A 180 19.85 -0.24 -0.51
CA ARG A 180 18.96 -0.07 -1.67
C ARG A 180 18.58 1.39 -1.94
N MET A 181 19.04 2.34 -1.14
CA MET A 181 18.89 3.77 -1.44
C MET A 181 19.69 4.14 -2.70
N PRO A 182 19.14 4.95 -3.62
CA PRO A 182 19.91 5.40 -4.77
C PRO A 182 21.08 6.30 -4.33
N PHE A 183 22.32 5.85 -4.56
CA PHE A 183 23.57 6.53 -4.16
C PHE A 183 23.68 7.99 -4.65
N TRP A 184 23.02 8.35 -5.76
CA TRP A 184 23.09 9.69 -6.36
C TRP A 184 22.34 10.79 -5.58
N TYR A 185 21.50 10.43 -4.59
CA TYR A 185 20.75 11.43 -3.81
C TYR A 185 21.61 12.21 -2.81
N PHE A 186 22.64 11.60 -2.22
CA PHE A 186 23.57 12.31 -1.33
C PHE A 186 24.54 13.22 -2.10
N SER A 187 24.89 12.86 -3.34
CA SER A 187 25.75 13.66 -4.21
C SER A 187 25.09 14.97 -4.65
N SER A 188 23.75 15.00 -4.76
CA SER A 188 23.02 16.22 -5.19
C SER A 188 22.92 17.26 -4.07
N GLN A 189 22.76 16.85 -2.81
CA GLN A 189 22.70 17.78 -1.67
C GLN A 189 24.07 18.31 -1.25
N ALA A 190 25.15 17.55 -1.47
CA ALA A 190 26.51 18.04 -1.24
C ALA A 190 26.88 19.18 -2.21
N ASN A 191 26.41 19.11 -3.46
CA ASN A 191 26.65 20.14 -4.47
C ASN A 191 25.77 21.40 -4.33
N GLN A 192 24.68 21.35 -3.58
CA GLN A 192 23.82 22.52 -3.34
C GLN A 192 24.30 23.41 -2.18
N LYS A 193 25.27 22.98 -1.37
CA LYS A 193 25.83 23.79 -0.26
C LYS A 193 27.12 24.53 -0.60
N GLN A 194 27.63 24.46 -1.84
CA GLN A 194 28.92 25.04 -2.21
C GLN A 194 28.86 26.31 -3.07
N THR A 195 27.69 26.85 -3.40
CA THR A 195 27.57 28.10 -4.16
C THR A 195 27.11 29.26 -3.28
N TYR A 196 28.05 29.84 -2.53
CA TYR A 196 27.96 31.25 -2.10
C TYR A 196 28.85 32.11 -3.02
N PRO A 197 28.37 33.25 -3.54
CA PRO A 197 29.19 34.14 -4.36
C PRO A 197 30.23 34.84 -3.46
N LYS A 198 31.51 34.77 -3.85
CA LYS A 198 32.54 35.63 -3.28
C LYS A 198 32.28 37.05 -3.80
N ASP A 199 31.91 37.95 -2.89
CA ASP A 199 31.85 39.38 -3.12
C ASP A 199 33.16 39.88 -3.75
N GLN A 200 33.04 40.54 -4.91
CA GLN A 200 34.08 41.40 -5.46
C GLN A 200 34.16 42.65 -4.58
N LYS A 201 35.29 42.86 -3.90
CA LYS A 201 35.68 44.16 -3.37
C LYS A 201 36.77 44.75 -4.27
N THR A 202 36.55 46.04 -4.51
CA THR A 202 37.25 47.07 -5.26
C THR A 202 38.76 47.12 -5.07
#